data_AF-A0A7W6XKQ9-F1
#
_entry.id   AF-A0A7W6XKQ9-F1
#
_cell.length_a   1.000
_cell.length_b   1.000
_cell.length_c   1.000
_cell.angle_alpha   90.00
_cell.angle_beta   90.00
_cell.angle_gamma   90.00
#
_symmetry.space_group_name_H-M   'P 1'
#
loop_
_entity.id
_entity.type
_entity.pdbx_description
1 polymer ?
#
loop_
_entity_poly.entity_id
_entity_poly.type
_entity_poly.pdbx_seq_one_letter_code
_entity_poly.pdbx_strand_id
1 'polypeptide(L)'
;MELRDLVDQVPGFDAAAPKEKIKLFAWWVHTHGGKEFFGPAEIRWCYDTLHIDEPAALATYISRLADAKEVIAEKGKYKLARSVRSDLDKKYGVHHSVVAVSKILTDLPSKVPTVEERAFLQEALKCYRIEAYRSCIVMVWNLAYAHLLDWILNDAKRLEDFNATTPKRYPSLKNIQVTKYDDFRDEFQERQVVDIASSAGLINDDIYKIMKAKLDRRNIVAHPSTVVVTQSQADDMVTDLINNVVLALT
;
A
#
# COMPACT_ATOMS: atom_id res chain seq x y z
N MET A 1 -4.56 12.19 -6.24
CA MET A 1 -5.93 12.62 -5.90
C MET A 1 -6.38 13.60 -6.95
N GLU A 2 -7.45 13.29 -7.69
CA GLU A 2 -8.04 14.22 -8.64
C GLU A 2 -8.69 15.40 -7.90
N LEU A 3 -8.93 16.51 -8.60
CA LEU A 3 -9.55 17.68 -7.96
C LEU A 3 -10.99 17.40 -7.48
N ARG A 4 -11.71 16.48 -8.15
CA ARG A 4 -13.06 16.07 -7.74
C ARG A 4 -13.06 15.30 -6.43
N ASP A 5 -12.09 14.42 -6.23
CA ASP A 5 -11.93 13.64 -5.00
C ASP A 5 -11.74 14.55 -3.76
N LEU A 6 -11.12 15.73 -3.94
CA LEU A 6 -10.97 16.73 -2.87
C LEU A 6 -12.33 17.19 -2.33
N VAL A 7 -13.30 17.43 -3.22
CA VAL A 7 -14.63 17.91 -2.86
C VAL A 7 -15.36 16.85 -2.04
N ASP A 8 -15.28 15.59 -2.47
CA ASP A 8 -15.90 14.46 -1.78
C ASP A 8 -15.25 14.19 -0.41
N GLN A 9 -13.94 14.45 -0.29
CA GLN A 9 -13.20 14.22 0.95
C GLN A 9 -13.44 15.30 2.02
N VAL A 10 -13.88 16.50 1.65
CA VAL A 10 -14.06 17.62 2.59
C VAL A 10 -15.54 17.74 2.99
N PRO A 11 -15.93 17.35 4.22
CA PRO A 11 -17.32 17.47 4.66
C PRO A 11 -17.80 18.93 4.62
N GLY A 12 -18.93 19.17 3.95
CA GLY A 12 -19.50 20.51 3.84
C GLY A 12 -18.72 21.44 2.90
N PHE A 13 -17.93 20.90 1.97
CA PHE A 13 -17.18 21.69 0.99
C PHE A 13 -18.03 22.77 0.31
N ASP A 14 -19.22 22.41 -0.16
CA ASP A 14 -20.09 23.34 -0.90
C ASP A 14 -20.53 24.55 -0.05
N ALA A 15 -20.74 24.34 1.24
CA ALA A 15 -21.11 25.38 2.20
C ALA A 15 -19.90 26.14 2.76
N ALA A 16 -18.66 25.73 2.47
CA ALA A 16 -17.46 26.36 2.99
C ALA A 16 -17.29 27.79 2.47
N ALA A 17 -16.78 28.68 3.33
CA ALA A 17 -16.52 30.06 2.97
C ALA A 17 -15.49 30.17 1.82
N PRO A 18 -15.55 31.22 0.98
CA PRO A 18 -14.62 31.38 -0.15
C PRO A 18 -13.14 31.28 0.23
N LYS A 19 -12.75 31.84 1.38
CA LYS A 19 -11.38 31.76 1.90
C LYS A 19 -10.95 30.31 2.18
N GLU A 20 -11.84 29.48 2.72
CA GLU A 20 -11.56 28.08 3.01
C GLU A 20 -11.42 27.26 1.72
N LYS A 21 -12.32 27.47 0.75
CA LYS A 21 -12.22 26.84 -0.59
C LYS A 21 -10.90 27.20 -1.28
N ILE A 22 -10.49 28.48 -1.23
CA ILE A 22 -9.21 28.94 -1.79
C ILE A 22 -8.02 28.25 -1.11
N LYS A 23 -8.03 28.09 0.22
CA LYS A 23 -6.96 27.37 0.94
C LYS A 23 -6.90 25.90 0.54
N LEU A 24 -8.04 25.23 0.38
CA LEU A 24 -8.13 23.84 -0.07
C LEU A 24 -7.60 23.67 -1.51
N PHE A 25 -7.98 24.58 -2.42
CA PHE A 25 -7.47 24.58 -3.79
C PHE A 25 -5.97 24.88 -3.86
N ALA A 26 -5.50 25.89 -3.12
CA ALA A 26 -4.07 26.18 -3.01
C ALA A 26 -3.27 24.98 -2.49
N TRP A 27 -3.82 24.27 -1.51
CA TRP A 27 -3.22 23.05 -0.96
C TRP A 27 -3.17 21.93 -2.01
N TRP A 28 -4.27 21.67 -2.70
CA TRP A 28 -4.32 20.67 -3.77
C TRP A 28 -3.35 21.00 -4.91
N VAL A 29 -3.27 22.26 -5.33
CA VAL A 29 -2.34 22.73 -6.36
C VAL A 29 -0.88 22.49 -5.97
N HIS A 30 -0.53 22.68 -4.69
CA HIS A 30 0.81 22.39 -4.18
C HIS A 30 1.10 20.90 -4.05
N THR A 31 0.15 20.13 -3.52
CA THR A 31 0.38 18.73 -3.11
C THR A 31 0.20 17.75 -4.27
N HIS A 32 -0.79 17.98 -5.13
CA HIS A 32 -1.15 17.10 -6.25
C HIS A 32 -0.89 17.73 -7.62
N GLY A 33 -1.00 19.07 -7.73
CA GLY A 33 -0.68 19.80 -8.96
C GLY A 33 0.81 20.06 -9.21
N GLY A 34 1.68 19.75 -8.24
CA GLY A 34 3.13 19.87 -8.36
C GLY A 34 3.66 21.31 -8.49
N LYS A 35 2.82 22.33 -8.25
CA LYS A 35 3.21 23.74 -8.40
C LYS A 35 3.75 24.29 -7.08
N GLU A 36 4.94 24.87 -7.10
CA GLU A 36 5.53 25.53 -5.93
C GLU A 36 4.76 26.81 -5.52
N PHE A 37 4.19 27.53 -6.50
CA PHE A 37 3.44 28.76 -6.32
C PHE A 37 2.10 28.70 -7.05
N PHE A 38 1.10 29.39 -6.51
CA PHE A 38 -0.21 29.59 -7.16
C PHE A 38 -0.52 31.08 -7.30
N GLY A 39 -1.36 31.42 -8.27
CA GLY A 39 -1.99 32.72 -8.42
C GLY A 39 -3.49 32.59 -8.71
N PRO A 40 -4.16 33.71 -9.05
CA PRO A 40 -5.59 33.70 -9.36
C PRO A 40 -5.97 32.76 -10.50
N ALA A 41 -5.09 32.55 -11.48
CA ALA A 41 -5.33 31.66 -12.62
C ALA A 41 -5.43 30.19 -12.19
N GLU A 42 -4.52 29.71 -11.34
CA GLU A 42 -4.57 28.34 -10.80
C GLU A 42 -5.84 28.10 -9.99
N ILE A 43 -6.23 29.05 -9.14
CA ILE A 43 -7.41 28.89 -8.29
C ILE A 43 -8.70 28.95 -9.13
N ARG A 44 -8.76 29.85 -10.11
CA ARG A 44 -9.88 29.90 -11.07
C ARG A 44 -10.05 28.60 -11.83
N TRP A 45 -8.94 28.01 -12.30
CA TRP A 45 -8.98 26.71 -12.96
C TRP A 45 -9.62 25.63 -12.08
N CYS A 46 -9.40 25.66 -10.76
CA CYS A 46 -10.07 24.73 -9.85
C CYS A 46 -11.59 24.93 -9.80
N TYR A 47 -12.06 26.18 -9.74
CA TYR A 47 -13.50 26.51 -9.78
C TYR A 47 -14.13 26.05 -11.11
N ASP A 48 -13.48 26.37 -12.24
CA ASP A 48 -13.98 26.02 -13.57
C ASP A 48 -14.07 24.50 -13.77
N THR A 49 -13.03 23.77 -13.34
CA THR A 49 -12.94 22.30 -13.47
C THR A 49 -14.00 21.58 -12.64
N LEU A 50 -14.37 22.17 -11.50
CA LEU A 50 -15.41 21.64 -10.61
C LEU A 50 -16.81 22.13 -10.96
N HIS A 51 -16.94 23.05 -11.93
CA HIS A 51 -18.20 23.70 -12.29
C HIS A 51 -18.87 24.41 -11.10
N ILE A 52 -18.06 25.10 -10.28
CA ILE A 52 -18.52 25.85 -9.11
C ILE A 52 -18.33 27.35 -9.35
N ASP A 53 -19.28 28.16 -8.90
CA ASP A 53 -19.22 29.62 -9.02
C ASP A 53 -17.97 30.20 -8.33
N GLU A 54 -17.14 30.89 -9.13
CA GLU A 54 -16.00 31.65 -8.63
C GLU A 54 -16.49 32.86 -7.81
N PRO A 55 -15.86 33.17 -6.66
CA PRO A 55 -16.14 34.43 -5.97
C PRO A 55 -15.71 35.63 -6.83
N ALA A 56 -16.62 36.59 -7.03
CA ALA A 56 -16.40 37.80 -7.84
C ALA A 56 -15.15 38.62 -7.47
N ALA A 57 -14.62 38.47 -6.24
CA ALA A 57 -13.44 39.17 -5.73
C ALA A 57 -12.30 38.20 -5.36
N LEU A 58 -12.03 37.17 -6.18
CA LEU A 58 -11.03 36.13 -5.92
C LEU A 58 -9.64 36.71 -5.53
N ALA A 59 -9.13 37.66 -6.30
CA ALA A 59 -7.83 38.29 -6.03
C ALA A 59 -7.81 39.01 -4.66
N THR A 60 -8.91 39.66 -4.30
CA THR A 60 -9.08 40.32 -3.00
C THR A 60 -9.09 39.31 -1.85
N TYR A 61 -9.70 38.13 -2.03
CA TYR A 61 -9.66 37.08 -1.01
C TYR A 61 -8.24 36.54 -0.79
N ILE A 62 -7.48 36.32 -1.87
CA ILE A 62 -6.07 35.87 -1.77
C ILE A 62 -5.22 36.94 -1.08
N SER A 63 -5.40 38.22 -1.43
CA SER A 63 -4.74 39.34 -0.75
C SER A 63 -5.04 39.35 0.76
N ARG A 64 -6.31 39.16 1.14
CA ARG A 64 -6.71 39.10 2.56
C ARG A 64 -6.14 37.88 3.30
N LEU A 65 -5.94 36.76 2.61
CA LEU A 65 -5.26 35.59 3.19
C LEU A 65 -3.77 35.89 3.42
N ALA A 66 -3.16 36.72 2.56
CA ALA A 66 -1.77 37.15 2.72
C ALA A 66 -1.64 38.11 3.90
N ASP A 67 -2.58 39.06 4.05
CA ASP A 67 -2.66 39.96 5.20
C ASP A 67 -2.81 39.18 6.52
N ALA A 68 -3.60 38.10 6.49
CA ALA A 68 -3.79 37.18 7.62
C ALA A 68 -2.61 36.22 7.85
N LYS A 69 -1.57 36.25 7.01
CA LYS A 69 -0.40 35.35 7.04
C LYS A 69 -0.75 33.87 6.88
N GLU A 70 -1.89 33.57 6.27
CA GLU A 70 -2.29 32.20 5.90
C GLU A 70 -1.67 31.76 4.57
N VAL A 71 -1.35 32.74 3.72
CA VAL A 71 -0.52 32.57 2.51
C VAL A 71 0.65 33.55 2.54
N ILE A 72 1.73 33.21 1.86
CA ILE A 72 2.96 34.00 1.77
C ILE A 72 3.09 34.47 0.33
N ALA A 73 3.18 35.80 0.14
CA ALA A 73 3.45 36.39 -1.16
C ALA A 73 4.94 36.30 -1.50
N GLU A 74 5.26 35.74 -2.66
CA GLU A 74 6.63 35.56 -3.14
C GLU A 74 6.66 35.53 -4.67
N LYS A 75 7.63 36.23 -5.29
CA LYS A 75 7.81 36.30 -6.76
C LYS A 75 6.52 36.70 -7.53
N GLY A 76 5.71 37.59 -6.95
CA GLY A 76 4.43 38.03 -7.55
C GLY A 76 3.33 36.96 -7.55
N LYS A 77 3.54 35.84 -6.83
CA LYS A 77 2.59 34.75 -6.62
C LYS A 77 2.46 34.47 -5.12
N TYR A 78 1.75 33.39 -4.79
CA TYR A 78 1.48 32.98 -3.42
C TYR A 78 1.89 31.53 -3.18
N LYS A 79 2.20 31.20 -1.92
CA LYS A 79 2.32 29.84 -1.42
C LYS A 79 1.64 29.73 -0.06
N LEU A 80 1.17 28.55 0.33
CA LEU A 80 0.59 28.38 1.67
C LEU A 80 1.63 28.60 2.77
N ALA A 81 1.21 29.23 3.87
CA ALA A 81 2.01 29.27 5.08
C ALA A 81 2.20 27.85 5.64
N ARG A 82 3.36 27.57 6.25
CA ARG A 82 3.71 26.23 6.74
C ARG A 82 2.68 25.68 7.73
N SER A 83 2.13 26.50 8.61
CA SER A 83 1.10 26.12 9.57
C SER A 83 -0.17 25.64 8.87
N VAL A 84 -0.71 26.46 7.96
CA VAL A 84 -1.92 26.14 7.18
C VAL A 84 -1.71 24.88 6.35
N ARG A 85 -0.57 24.78 5.65
CA ARG A 85 -0.23 23.59 4.87
C ARG A 85 -0.19 22.34 5.75
N SER A 86 0.50 22.40 6.89
CA SER A 86 0.59 21.26 7.81
C SER A 86 -0.77 20.84 8.38
N ASP A 87 -1.66 21.79 8.64
CA ASP A 87 -3.01 21.48 9.15
C ASP A 87 -3.88 20.84 8.07
N LEU A 88 -3.76 21.27 6.81
CA LEU A 88 -4.44 20.65 5.68
C LEU A 88 -3.84 19.28 5.32
N ASP A 89 -2.52 19.12 5.40
CA ASP A 89 -1.86 17.81 5.24
C ASP A 89 -2.36 16.81 6.27
N LYS A 90 -2.53 17.21 7.54
CA LYS A 90 -3.09 16.36 8.60
C LYS A 90 -4.55 16.00 8.36
N LYS A 91 -5.35 16.92 7.84
CA LYS A 91 -6.80 16.73 7.65
C LYS A 91 -7.13 15.95 6.36
N TYR A 92 -6.40 16.23 5.29
CA TYR A 92 -6.78 15.83 3.93
C TYR A 92 -5.63 15.18 3.15
N GLY A 93 -4.37 15.35 3.58
CA GLY A 93 -3.20 14.80 2.87
C GLY A 93 -3.05 13.28 2.93
N VAL A 94 -3.93 12.59 3.64
CA VAL A 94 -3.95 11.14 3.71
C VAL A 94 -5.41 10.69 3.51
N HIS A 95 -5.67 9.91 2.45
CA HIS A 95 -6.99 9.34 2.19
C HIS A 95 -7.47 8.60 3.45
N HIS A 96 -8.72 8.77 3.90
CA HIS A 96 -9.20 8.12 5.13
C HIS A 96 -9.13 6.58 5.06
N SER A 97 -9.17 5.98 3.86
CA SER A 97 -8.87 4.57 3.62
C SER A 97 -7.39 4.22 3.85
N VAL A 98 -6.47 5.13 3.51
CA VAL A 98 -5.03 5.00 3.80
C VAL A 98 -4.77 5.05 5.31
N VAL A 99 -5.54 5.79 6.12
CA VAL A 99 -5.29 5.91 7.58
C VAL A 99 -5.62 4.62 8.34
N ALA A 100 -6.73 3.96 8.03
CA ALA A 100 -7.12 2.70 8.67
C ALA A 100 -6.16 1.56 8.28
N VAL A 101 -5.79 1.48 7.00
CA VAL A 101 -4.82 0.49 6.51
C VAL A 101 -3.41 0.82 7.00
N SER A 102 -2.99 2.08 7.00
CA SER A 102 -1.69 2.52 7.53
C SER A 102 -1.50 2.17 9.01
N LYS A 103 -2.56 2.26 9.84
CA LYS A 103 -2.48 1.84 11.24
C LYS A 103 -2.32 0.32 11.36
N ILE A 104 -3.11 -0.47 10.63
CA ILE A 104 -2.98 -1.93 10.58
C ILE A 104 -1.57 -2.32 10.10
N LEU A 105 -1.11 -1.74 8.99
CA LEU A 105 0.22 -1.96 8.43
C LEU A 105 1.35 -1.53 9.38
N THR A 106 1.16 -0.47 10.16
CA THR A 106 2.14 0.00 11.16
C THR A 106 2.23 -0.93 12.36
N ASP A 107 1.11 -1.55 12.76
CA ASP A 107 1.07 -2.46 13.91
C ASP A 107 1.53 -3.88 13.54
N LEU A 108 1.39 -4.32 12.28
CA LEU A 108 1.73 -5.68 11.84
C LEU A 108 3.17 -6.10 12.15
N PRO A 109 4.22 -5.29 11.91
CA PRO A 109 5.59 -5.66 12.26
C PRO A 109 5.76 -6.09 13.72
N SER A 110 5.05 -5.45 14.65
CA SER A 110 5.13 -5.81 16.08
C SER A 110 4.59 -7.21 16.40
N LYS A 111 3.75 -7.76 15.52
CA LYS A 111 3.12 -9.09 15.66
C LYS A 111 3.92 -10.19 14.97
N VAL A 112 4.83 -9.84 14.06
CA VAL A 112 5.66 -10.81 13.33
C VAL A 112 6.61 -11.51 14.31
N PRO A 113 6.73 -12.85 14.26
CA PRO A 113 7.40 -13.63 15.31
C PRO A 113 8.89 -13.34 15.44
N THR A 114 9.62 -13.31 14.32
CA THR A 114 11.08 -13.14 14.34
C THR A 114 11.51 -11.71 14.04
N VAL A 115 12.71 -11.34 14.48
CA VAL A 115 13.27 -10.00 14.27
C VAL A 115 13.61 -9.79 12.79
N GLU A 116 14.08 -10.84 12.14
CA GLU A 116 14.49 -10.89 10.74
C GLU A 116 13.28 -10.67 9.82
N GLU A 117 12.19 -11.42 10.03
CA GLU A 117 10.93 -11.26 9.30
C GLU A 117 10.31 -9.88 9.53
N ARG A 118 10.40 -9.36 10.77
CA ARG A 118 9.94 -8.01 11.08
C ARG A 118 10.71 -6.95 10.32
N ALA A 119 12.04 -7.07 10.25
CA ALA A 119 12.88 -6.17 9.47
C ALA A 119 12.50 -6.23 7.97
N PHE A 120 12.29 -7.43 7.44
CA PHE A 120 11.91 -7.63 6.05
C PHE A 120 10.51 -7.06 5.73
N LEU A 121 9.53 -7.24 6.62
CA LEU A 121 8.21 -6.60 6.50
C LEU A 121 8.33 -5.08 6.52
N GLN A 122 9.17 -4.51 7.38
CA GLN A 122 9.41 -3.07 7.42
C GLN A 122 9.98 -2.54 6.10
N GLU A 123 10.86 -3.29 5.43
CA GLU A 123 11.33 -2.94 4.09
C GLU A 123 10.22 -2.97 3.05
N ALA A 124 9.38 -4.01 3.05
CA ALA A 124 8.21 -4.08 2.17
C ALA A 124 7.27 -2.88 2.37
N LEU A 125 7.05 -2.47 3.63
CA LEU A 125 6.24 -1.31 3.97
C LEU A 125 6.90 0.03 3.60
N LYS A 126 8.24 0.10 3.49
CA LYS A 126 8.90 1.28 2.89
C LYS A 126 8.55 1.40 1.42
N CYS A 127 8.56 0.30 0.66
CA CYS A 127 8.10 0.29 -0.74
C CYS A 127 6.65 0.75 -0.86
N TYR A 128 5.78 0.24 0.02
CA TYR A 128 4.38 0.67 0.07
C TYR A 128 4.23 2.19 0.25
N ARG A 129 4.95 2.79 1.20
CA ARG A 129 4.84 4.22 1.54
C ARG A 129 5.29 5.15 0.41
N ILE A 130 6.18 4.70 -0.47
CA ILE A 130 6.62 5.45 -1.65
C ILE A 130 5.83 5.07 -2.91
N GLU A 131 4.70 4.39 -2.75
CA GLU A 131 3.81 3.93 -3.83
C GLU A 131 4.47 2.93 -4.80
N ALA A 132 5.58 2.29 -4.39
CA ALA A 132 6.21 1.19 -5.12
C ALA A 132 5.44 -0.13 -4.86
N TYR A 133 4.16 -0.16 -5.22
CA TYR A 133 3.23 -1.25 -4.89
C TYR A 133 3.65 -2.60 -5.48
N ARG A 134 4.21 -2.63 -6.69
CA ARG A 134 4.76 -3.86 -7.30
C ARG A 134 5.84 -4.48 -6.42
N SER A 135 6.78 -3.66 -5.96
CA SER A 135 7.87 -4.10 -5.06
C SER A 135 7.32 -4.56 -3.71
N CYS A 136 6.36 -3.83 -3.13
CA CYS A 136 5.70 -4.24 -1.90
C CYS A 136 5.07 -5.64 -2.04
N ILE A 137 4.31 -5.89 -3.12
CA ILE A 137 3.67 -7.19 -3.36
C ILE A 137 4.70 -8.32 -3.44
N VAL A 138 5.79 -8.11 -4.18
CA VAL A 138 6.85 -9.12 -4.33
C VAL A 138 7.53 -9.40 -2.98
N MET A 139 7.84 -8.37 -2.20
CA MET A 139 8.49 -8.55 -0.90
C MET A 139 7.59 -9.26 0.11
N VAL A 140 6.31 -8.90 0.20
CA VAL A 140 5.37 -9.57 1.12
C VAL A 140 5.18 -11.04 0.76
N TRP A 141 5.12 -11.35 -0.55
CA TRP A 141 5.11 -12.74 -1.00
C TRP A 141 6.34 -13.50 -0.50
N ASN A 142 7.54 -12.95 -0.73
CA ASN A 142 8.79 -13.59 -0.32
C ASN A 142 8.84 -13.83 1.19
N LEU A 143 8.35 -12.87 1.98
CA LEU A 143 8.26 -13.00 3.43
C LEU A 143 7.37 -14.18 3.84
N ALA A 144 6.12 -14.20 3.37
CA ALA A 144 5.16 -15.23 3.77
C ALA A 144 5.55 -16.62 3.23
N TYR A 145 6.16 -16.68 2.05
CA TYR A 145 6.65 -17.92 1.48
C TYR A 145 7.85 -18.46 2.26
N ALA A 146 8.86 -17.62 2.55
CA ALA A 146 10.01 -18.01 3.37
C ALA A 146 9.55 -18.50 4.76
N HIS A 147 8.61 -17.79 5.38
CA HIS A 147 8.01 -18.19 6.65
C HIS A 147 7.35 -19.57 6.58
N LEU A 148 6.59 -19.87 5.52
CA LEU A 148 6.01 -21.21 5.31
C LEU A 148 7.11 -22.29 5.20
N LEU A 149 8.20 -22.01 4.48
CA LEU A 149 9.30 -22.96 4.34
C LEU A 149 9.97 -23.26 5.69
N ASP A 150 10.32 -22.21 6.43
CA ASP A 150 10.91 -22.33 7.76
C ASP A 150 9.97 -23.03 8.73
N TRP A 151 8.68 -22.69 8.69
CA TRP A 151 7.66 -23.35 9.49
C TRP A 151 7.66 -24.86 9.21
N ILE A 152 7.58 -25.29 7.95
CA ILE A 152 7.65 -26.73 7.58
C ILE A 152 8.97 -27.37 8.06
N LEU A 153 10.11 -26.71 7.85
CA LEU A 153 11.43 -27.27 8.12
C LEU A 153 11.75 -27.40 9.61
N ASN A 154 11.24 -26.48 10.44
CA ASN A 154 11.54 -26.41 11.87
C ASN A 154 10.79 -27.46 12.71
N ASP A 155 10.01 -28.35 12.10
CA ASP A 155 9.32 -29.43 12.78
C ASP A 155 9.45 -30.74 12.01
N ALA A 156 10.01 -31.74 12.68
CA ALA A 156 10.31 -33.03 12.09
C ALA A 156 9.07 -33.73 11.52
N LYS A 157 7.90 -33.57 12.15
CA LYS A 157 6.68 -34.23 11.70
C LYS A 157 6.13 -33.56 10.45
N ARG A 158 6.08 -32.22 10.43
CA ARG A 158 5.64 -31.46 9.25
C ARG A 158 6.56 -31.70 8.05
N LEU A 159 7.87 -31.75 8.28
CA LEU A 159 8.84 -32.08 7.25
C LEU A 159 8.66 -33.52 6.72
N GLU A 160 8.46 -34.50 7.62
CA GLU A 160 8.17 -35.89 7.23
C GLU A 160 6.91 -35.97 6.37
N ASP A 161 5.82 -35.33 6.78
CA ASP A 161 4.54 -35.35 6.07
C ASP A 161 4.62 -34.66 4.71
N PHE A 162 5.37 -33.55 4.62
CA PHE A 162 5.68 -32.88 3.35
C PHE A 162 6.45 -33.80 2.39
N ASN A 163 7.54 -34.40 2.86
CA ASN A 163 8.37 -35.32 2.07
C ASN A 163 7.60 -36.58 1.65
N ALA A 164 6.79 -37.15 2.54
CA ALA A 164 5.97 -38.33 2.24
C ALA A 164 4.85 -38.04 1.23
N THR A 165 4.37 -36.80 1.16
CA THR A 165 3.31 -36.37 0.24
C THR A 165 3.85 -35.93 -1.12
N THR A 166 5.08 -35.42 -1.18
CA THR A 166 5.76 -35.00 -2.41
C THR A 166 5.61 -35.99 -3.59
N PRO A 167 6.02 -37.28 -3.47
CA PRO A 167 5.88 -38.26 -4.55
C PRO A 167 4.42 -38.54 -4.94
N LYS A 168 3.47 -38.38 -4.00
CA LYS A 168 2.04 -38.66 -4.22
C LYS A 168 1.40 -37.54 -5.04
N ARG A 169 1.75 -36.29 -4.73
CA ARG A 169 1.21 -35.10 -5.41
C ARG A 169 1.94 -34.81 -6.73
N TYR A 170 3.26 -34.98 -6.76
CA TYR A 170 4.11 -34.78 -7.93
C TYR A 170 5.02 -35.99 -8.14
N PRO A 171 4.57 -37.02 -8.88
CA PRO A 171 5.35 -38.24 -9.13
C PRO A 171 6.72 -38.01 -9.79
N SER A 172 6.91 -36.89 -10.49
CA SER A 172 8.20 -36.48 -11.06
C SER A 172 9.26 -36.15 -10.00
N LEU A 173 8.84 -35.81 -8.78
CA LEU A 173 9.71 -35.43 -7.66
C LEU A 173 9.95 -36.60 -6.68
N LYS A 174 9.67 -37.85 -7.10
CA LYS A 174 9.67 -39.02 -6.20
C LYS A 174 10.98 -39.34 -5.48
N ASN A 175 12.09 -38.85 -6.00
CA ASN A 175 13.43 -39.06 -5.45
C ASN A 175 13.94 -37.83 -4.68
N ILE A 176 13.15 -36.75 -4.62
CA ILE A 176 13.52 -35.53 -3.92
C ILE A 176 13.08 -35.64 -2.47
N GLN A 177 13.98 -35.25 -1.57
CA GLN A 177 13.68 -35.06 -0.16
C GLN A 177 14.24 -33.73 0.30
N VAL A 178 13.41 -32.95 0.98
CA VAL A 178 13.82 -31.73 1.65
C VAL A 178 14.48 -32.10 2.97
N THR A 179 15.70 -31.62 3.16
CA THR A 179 16.50 -31.77 4.38
C THR A 179 17.02 -30.44 4.91
N LYS A 180 17.10 -29.43 4.04
CA LYS A 180 17.52 -28.07 4.36
C LYS A 180 16.72 -27.07 3.52
N TYR A 181 16.78 -25.80 3.92
CA TYR A 181 16.04 -24.71 3.28
C TYR A 181 16.26 -24.63 1.77
N ASP A 182 17.52 -24.72 1.32
CA ASP A 182 17.87 -24.59 -0.10
C ASP A 182 17.23 -25.66 -0.99
N ASP A 183 16.90 -26.84 -0.44
CA ASP A 183 16.27 -27.92 -1.22
C ASP A 183 14.89 -27.48 -1.74
N PHE A 184 14.16 -26.62 -1.02
CA PHE A 184 12.89 -26.06 -1.52
C PHE A 184 13.08 -25.23 -2.78
N ARG A 185 14.16 -24.43 -2.82
CA ARG A 185 14.45 -23.53 -3.93
C ARG A 185 15.00 -24.29 -5.15
N ASP A 186 15.88 -25.25 -4.89
CA ASP A 186 16.61 -25.95 -5.94
C ASP A 186 15.73 -27.00 -6.64
N GLU A 187 14.80 -27.61 -5.91
CA GLU A 187 14.04 -28.77 -6.40
C GLU A 187 12.56 -28.50 -6.69
N PHE A 188 12.00 -27.38 -6.21
CA PHE A 188 10.57 -27.10 -6.32
C PHE A 188 10.26 -25.73 -6.90
N GLN A 189 9.16 -25.68 -7.67
CA GLN A 189 8.46 -24.42 -7.91
C GLN A 189 7.62 -24.07 -6.68
N GLU A 190 7.46 -22.78 -6.40
CA GLU A 190 6.68 -22.29 -5.24
C GLU A 190 5.23 -22.81 -5.25
N ARG A 191 4.66 -22.92 -6.45
CA ARG A 191 3.33 -23.51 -6.67
C ARG A 191 3.27 -24.97 -6.17
N GLN A 192 4.31 -25.74 -6.43
CA GLN A 192 4.37 -27.15 -6.04
C GLN A 192 4.46 -27.27 -4.51
N VAL A 193 5.26 -26.43 -3.86
CA VAL A 193 5.36 -26.41 -2.39
C VAL A 193 4.00 -26.14 -1.76
N VAL A 194 3.27 -25.12 -2.24
CA VAL A 194 1.93 -24.78 -1.72
C VAL A 194 0.93 -25.92 -1.95
N ASP A 195 0.94 -26.55 -3.14
CA ASP A 195 0.08 -27.69 -3.45
C ASP A 195 0.39 -28.93 -2.60
N ILE A 196 1.68 -29.21 -2.33
CA ILE A 196 2.13 -30.32 -1.46
C ILE A 196 1.72 -30.05 -0.01
N ALA A 197 1.98 -28.85 0.51
CA ALA A 197 1.64 -28.49 1.88
C ALA A 197 0.13 -28.65 2.16
N SER A 198 -0.72 -28.25 1.20
CA SER A 198 -2.16 -28.47 1.29
C SER A 198 -2.52 -29.96 1.22
N SER A 199 -1.93 -30.71 0.29
CA SER A 199 -2.19 -32.15 0.13
C SER A 199 -1.74 -32.98 1.33
N ALA A 200 -0.71 -32.50 2.05
CA ALA A 200 -0.18 -33.10 3.27
C ALA A 200 -1.00 -32.73 4.51
N GLY A 201 -2.00 -31.85 4.39
CA GLY A 201 -2.80 -31.35 5.51
C GLY A 201 -2.05 -30.37 6.42
N LEU A 202 -0.91 -29.83 5.97
CA LEU A 202 -0.11 -28.86 6.73
C LEU A 202 -0.75 -27.47 6.75
N ILE A 203 -1.48 -27.14 5.69
CA ILE A 203 -2.28 -25.92 5.59
C ILE A 203 -3.72 -26.28 5.20
N ASN A 204 -4.68 -25.51 5.69
CA ASN A 204 -6.10 -25.70 5.35
C ASN A 204 -6.43 -25.14 3.94
N ASP A 205 -7.65 -25.43 3.47
CA ASP A 205 -8.13 -25.04 2.14
C ASP A 205 -8.17 -23.51 1.95
N ASP A 206 -8.45 -22.74 3.01
CA ASP A 206 -8.51 -21.27 2.93
C ASP A 206 -7.11 -20.68 2.78
N ILE A 207 -6.12 -21.12 3.58
CA ILE A 207 -4.72 -20.72 3.44
C ILE A 207 -4.19 -21.12 2.06
N TYR A 208 -4.53 -22.31 1.58
CA TYR A 208 -4.15 -22.76 0.24
C TYR A 208 -4.70 -21.83 -0.87
N LYS A 209 -5.98 -21.46 -0.80
CA LYS A 209 -6.60 -20.53 -1.76
C LYS A 209 -5.97 -19.14 -1.71
N ILE A 210 -5.70 -18.63 -0.52
CA ILE A 210 -5.03 -17.35 -0.32
C ILE A 210 -3.63 -17.42 -0.95
N MET A 211 -2.80 -18.37 -0.55
CA MET A 211 -1.42 -18.52 -1.06
C MET A 211 -1.40 -18.68 -2.58
N LYS A 212 -2.32 -19.47 -3.15
CA LYS A 212 -2.48 -19.60 -4.61
C LYS A 212 -2.76 -18.27 -5.28
N ALA A 213 -3.79 -17.56 -4.82
CA ALA A 213 -4.21 -16.30 -5.43
C ALA A 213 -3.10 -15.23 -5.34
N LYS A 214 -2.37 -15.19 -4.22
CA LYS A 214 -1.27 -14.25 -4.02
C LYS A 214 -0.02 -14.60 -4.83
N LEU A 215 0.28 -15.88 -5.03
CA LEU A 215 1.33 -16.32 -5.96
C LEU A 215 1.03 -15.85 -7.39
N ASP A 216 -0.20 -16.08 -7.86
CA ASP A 216 -0.61 -15.65 -9.20
C ASP A 216 -0.52 -14.12 -9.35
N ARG A 217 -0.98 -13.37 -8.34
CA ARG A 217 -0.83 -11.91 -8.29
C ARG A 217 0.63 -11.48 -8.38
N ARG A 218 1.51 -12.09 -7.59
CA ARG A 218 2.93 -11.77 -7.59
C ARG A 218 3.55 -12.05 -8.96
N ASN A 219 3.23 -13.19 -9.58
CA ASN A 219 3.74 -13.55 -10.90
C ASN A 219 3.35 -12.52 -11.98
N ILE A 220 2.14 -11.97 -11.92
CA ILE A 220 1.67 -10.92 -12.84
C ILE A 220 2.50 -9.63 -12.69
N VAL A 221 2.91 -9.28 -11.47
CA VAL A 221 3.53 -7.99 -11.14
C VAL A 221 5.04 -8.05 -10.90
N ALA A 222 5.65 -9.24 -10.94
CA ALA A 222 7.09 -9.42 -10.79
C ALA A 222 7.87 -9.04 -12.06
N HIS A 223 7.24 -9.11 -13.23
CA HIS A 223 7.83 -8.73 -14.51
C HIS A 223 7.24 -7.41 -15.03
N PRO A 224 8.02 -6.60 -15.79
CA PRO A 224 7.47 -5.45 -16.49
C PRO A 224 6.28 -5.88 -17.36
N SER A 225 5.13 -5.26 -17.14
CA SER A 225 3.91 -5.55 -17.89
C SER A 225 3.02 -4.32 -17.93
N THR A 226 1.98 -4.34 -18.77
CA THR A 226 0.97 -3.28 -18.87
C THR A 226 0.03 -3.21 -17.67
N VAL A 227 0.18 -4.12 -16.71
CA VAL A 227 -0.68 -4.17 -15.52
C VAL A 227 -0.33 -3.03 -14.57
N VAL A 228 -1.31 -2.15 -14.38
CA VAL A 228 -1.29 -1.11 -13.35
C VAL A 228 -1.64 -1.73 -12.00
N VAL A 229 -0.79 -1.48 -11.00
CA VAL A 229 -1.00 -1.94 -9.62
C VAL A 229 -1.45 -0.78 -8.76
N THR A 230 -2.57 -0.93 -8.08
CA THR A 230 -3.14 0.08 -7.18
C THR A 230 -2.78 -0.20 -5.72
N GLN A 231 -2.95 0.81 -4.87
CA GLN A 231 -2.77 0.69 -3.42
C GLN A 231 -3.60 -0.46 -2.83
N SER A 232 -4.88 -0.56 -3.21
CA SER A 232 -5.79 -1.60 -2.71
C SER A 232 -5.29 -3.03 -2.96
N GLN A 233 -4.57 -3.26 -4.06
CA GLN A 233 -3.98 -4.56 -4.36
C GLN A 233 -2.76 -4.86 -3.50
N ALA A 234 -2.00 -3.83 -3.11
CA ALA A 234 -0.92 -3.99 -2.14
C ALA A 234 -1.46 -4.19 -0.72
N ASP A 235 -2.54 -3.48 -0.34
CA ASP A 235 -3.22 -3.64 0.94
C ASP A 235 -3.70 -5.07 1.16
N ASP A 236 -4.39 -5.59 0.14
CA ASP A 236 -4.90 -6.95 0.07
C ASP A 236 -3.77 -7.99 0.16
N MET A 237 -2.64 -7.75 -0.52
CA MET A 237 -1.48 -8.64 -0.44
C MET A 237 -0.89 -8.69 0.98
N VAL A 238 -0.64 -7.52 1.58
CA VAL A 238 -0.05 -7.43 2.92
C VAL A 238 -0.99 -8.02 3.97
N THR A 239 -2.25 -7.62 3.95
CA THR A 239 -3.21 -8.00 4.99
C THR A 239 -3.46 -9.50 4.98
N ASP A 240 -3.66 -10.10 3.81
CA ASP A 240 -3.97 -11.52 3.73
C ASP A 240 -2.78 -12.39 4.11
N LEU A 241 -1.59 -12.11 3.58
CA LEU A 241 -0.43 -12.96 3.82
C LEU A 241 0.08 -12.83 5.25
N ILE A 242 0.11 -11.63 5.82
CA ILE A 242 0.59 -11.49 7.19
C ILE A 242 -0.41 -12.13 8.17
N ASN A 243 -1.71 -11.83 8.07
CA ASN A 243 -2.66 -12.36 9.06
C ASN A 243 -2.92 -13.87 8.91
N ASN A 244 -3.03 -14.37 7.68
CA ASN A 244 -3.49 -15.74 7.44
C ASN A 244 -2.35 -16.74 7.19
N VAL A 245 -1.10 -16.26 7.02
CA VAL A 245 0.06 -17.13 6.83
C VAL A 245 1.06 -16.86 7.95
N VAL A 246 1.67 -15.68 8.01
CA VAL A 246 2.75 -15.39 8.96
C VAL A 246 2.29 -15.45 10.42
N LEU A 247 1.11 -14.91 10.74
CA LEU A 247 0.59 -14.94 12.11
C LEU A 247 -0.17 -16.24 12.44
N ALA A 248 -0.58 -17.00 11.42
CA ALA A 248 -1.33 -18.24 11.60
C ALA A 248 -0.42 -19.48 11.75
N LEU A 249 0.77 -19.45 11.15
CA LEU A 249 1.73 -20.54 11.11
C LEU A 249 2.86 -20.31 12.10
N THR A 250 2.59 -20.43 13.40
CA THR A 250 3.62 -20.33 14.45
C THR A 250 4.16 -21.67 14.91
#